data_AF-A0A9Q4CN72-F1
#
_entry.id   AF-A0A9Q4CN72-F1
#
_cell.length_a   1.000
_cell.length_b   1.000
_cell.length_c   1.000
_cell.angle_alpha   90.00
_cell.angle_beta   90.00
_cell.angle_gamma   90.00
#
_symmetry.space_group_name_H-M   'P 1'
#
loop_
_entity.id
_entity.type
_entity.pdbx_description
1 polymer ?
#
loop_
_entity_poly.entity_id
_entity_poly.type
_entity_poly.pdbx_seq_one_letter_code
_entity_poly.pdbx_strand_id
1 'polypeptide(L)'
;MNIKNLVLDSNFLMRDVNFTSKDIVLLITLADYHKLKLIIPSVVYDECVGRYNVETTALRGSILSLLSKYKRKIVDIEKARIDDTGIIDKLNEVSSYYIYSIERFIKNNNISKVPYPSVHHDVIVKKMYEGKLPFKNERVELGYKDFLIVNSIKEHLDQGDVTVILSENAKDFCDGNVSNSCEKGKKNNKKNQYQLVRILIPKISIW
;
A
#
# COMPACT_ATOMS: atom_id res chain seq x y z
N MET A 1 -26.54 -6.85 -0.66
CA MET A 1 -25.74 -5.67 -0.29
C MET A 1 -24.69 -5.48 -1.38
N ASN A 2 -24.64 -4.32 -2.03
CA ASN A 2 -23.71 -4.09 -3.14
C ASN A 2 -22.45 -3.39 -2.61
N ILE A 3 -21.26 -3.92 -2.91
CA ILE A 3 -19.99 -3.25 -2.60
C ILE A 3 -19.90 -2.01 -3.49
N LYS A 4 -19.55 -0.88 -2.91
CA LYS A 4 -19.44 0.40 -3.63
C LYS A 4 -17.99 0.86 -3.75
N ASN A 5 -17.21 0.65 -2.69
CA ASN A 5 -15.85 1.17 -2.57
C ASN A 5 -14.85 0.03 -2.35
N LEU A 6 -13.73 0.09 -3.07
CA LEU A 6 -12.58 -0.78 -2.85
C LEU A 6 -11.34 0.07 -2.55
N VAL A 7 -10.81 -0.10 -1.35
CA VAL A 7 -9.62 0.60 -0.86
C VAL A 7 -8.40 -0.27 -1.10
N LEU A 8 -7.37 0.28 -1.74
CA LEU A 8 -6.13 -0.42 -2.04
C LEU A 8 -5.13 -0.19 -0.91
N ASP A 9 -4.52 -1.29 -0.45
CA ASP A 9 -3.43 -1.28 0.53
C ASP A 9 -2.06 -1.10 -0.16
N SER A 10 -1.07 -0.60 0.58
CA SER A 10 0.30 -0.41 0.09
C SER A 10 0.93 -1.72 -0.35
N ASN A 11 0.67 -2.82 0.38
CA ASN A 11 1.18 -4.13 0.01
C ASN A 11 0.67 -4.60 -1.35
N PHE A 12 -0.58 -4.32 -1.72
CA PHE A 12 -1.10 -4.66 -3.04
C PHE A 12 -0.37 -3.87 -4.14
N LEU A 13 -0.24 -2.55 -3.96
CA LEU A 13 0.37 -1.64 -4.92
C LEU A 13 1.87 -1.89 -5.10
N MET A 14 2.59 -2.22 -4.02
CA MET A 14 4.03 -2.41 -4.02
C MET A 14 4.50 -3.73 -4.63
N ARG A 15 3.59 -4.67 -4.94
CA ARG A 15 3.94 -5.92 -5.63
C ARG A 15 4.30 -5.72 -7.09
N ASP A 16 3.75 -4.67 -7.69
CA ASP A 16 4.00 -4.32 -9.08
C ASP A 16 4.04 -2.80 -9.23
N VAL A 17 5.24 -2.26 -9.06
CA VAL A 17 5.53 -0.82 -9.13
C VAL A 17 5.27 -0.21 -10.51
N ASN A 18 5.11 -1.04 -11.56
CA ASN A 18 4.80 -0.60 -12.92
C ASN A 18 3.31 -0.63 -13.23
N PHE A 19 2.49 -1.24 -12.36
CA PHE A 19 1.04 -1.34 -12.52
C PHE A 19 0.59 -2.03 -13.83
N THR A 20 1.31 -3.08 -14.26
CA THR A 20 1.11 -3.80 -15.53
C THR A 20 0.71 -5.27 -15.38
N SER A 21 0.71 -5.77 -14.15
CA SER A 21 0.42 -7.16 -13.83
C SER A 21 -1.02 -7.53 -14.17
N LYS A 22 -1.23 -8.81 -14.48
CA LYS A 22 -2.55 -9.37 -14.77
C LYS A 22 -3.55 -9.13 -13.63
N ASP A 23 -3.07 -9.17 -12.38
CA ASP A 23 -3.89 -8.93 -11.20
C ASP A 23 -4.44 -7.49 -11.16
N ILE A 24 -3.62 -6.50 -11.53
CA ILE A 24 -4.03 -5.10 -11.62
C ILE A 24 -5.02 -4.90 -12.77
N VAL A 25 -4.71 -5.44 -13.95
CA VAL A 25 -5.61 -5.35 -15.11
C VAL A 25 -6.97 -5.97 -14.80
N LEU A 26 -6.98 -7.15 -14.16
CA LEU A 26 -8.20 -7.81 -13.71
C LEU A 26 -8.95 -6.97 -12.67
N LEU A 27 -8.26 -6.39 -11.69
CA LEU A 27 -8.85 -5.52 -10.68
C LEU A 27 -9.56 -4.33 -11.32
N ILE A 28 -8.89 -3.59 -12.22
CA ILE A 28 -9.47 -2.44 -12.92
C ILE A 28 -10.70 -2.88 -13.73
N THR A 29 -10.60 -4.00 -14.45
CA THR A 29 -11.70 -4.54 -15.27
C THR A 29 -12.92 -4.88 -14.41
N LEU A 30 -12.71 -5.55 -13.27
CA LEU A 30 -13.79 -5.88 -12.34
C LEU A 30 -14.39 -4.65 -11.69
N ALA A 31 -13.55 -3.68 -11.32
CA ALA A 31 -14.02 -2.42 -10.74
C ALA A 31 -14.92 -1.66 -11.72
N ASP A 32 -14.54 -1.57 -13.00
CA ASP A 32 -15.38 -0.92 -14.01
C ASP A 32 -16.65 -1.71 -14.32
N TYR A 33 -16.57 -3.05 -14.42
CA TYR A 33 -17.73 -3.91 -14.67
C TYR A 33 -18.78 -3.82 -13.56
N HIS A 34 -18.34 -3.84 -12.31
CA HIS A 34 -19.22 -3.74 -11.13
C HIS A 34 -19.49 -2.30 -10.68
N LYS A 35 -18.95 -1.31 -11.38
CA LYS A 35 -19.05 0.13 -11.03
C LYS A 35 -18.58 0.42 -9.60
N LEU A 36 -17.50 -0.23 -9.20
CA LEU A 36 -16.81 0.00 -7.93
C LEU A 36 -15.92 1.23 -8.03
N LYS A 37 -15.91 2.05 -6.98
CA LYS A 37 -14.96 3.15 -6.82
C LYS A 37 -13.67 2.62 -6.21
N LEU A 38 -12.57 2.76 -6.93
CA LEU A 38 -11.23 2.47 -6.42
C LEU A 38 -10.71 3.65 -5.61
N ILE A 39 -10.09 3.37 -4.47
CA ILE A 39 -9.68 4.38 -3.50
C ILE A 39 -8.26 4.11 -3.01
N ILE A 40 -7.44 5.16 -2.96
CA ILE A 40 -6.12 5.15 -2.31
C ILE A 40 -6.10 6.26 -1.26
N PRO A 41 -6.03 5.92 0.04
CA PRO A 41 -5.78 6.90 1.09
C PRO A 41 -4.40 7.54 0.93
N SER A 42 -4.25 8.83 1.27
CA SER A 42 -2.97 9.53 1.19
C SER A 42 -1.89 8.87 2.05
N VAL A 43 -2.26 8.31 3.21
CA VAL A 43 -1.35 7.51 4.05
C VAL A 43 -0.79 6.28 3.31
N VAL A 44 -1.59 5.62 2.48
CA VAL A 44 -1.15 4.48 1.65
C VAL A 44 -0.24 4.96 0.54
N TYR A 45 -0.61 6.06 -0.13
CA TYR A 45 0.23 6.67 -1.18
C TYR A 45 1.62 7.04 -0.65
N ASP A 46 1.70 7.72 0.50
CA ASP A 46 2.97 8.14 1.09
C ASP A 46 3.78 6.94 1.57
N GLU A 47 3.12 5.88 2.07
CA GLU A 47 3.79 4.63 2.41
C GLU A 47 4.41 3.97 1.18
N CYS A 48 3.68 3.90 0.06
CA CYS A 48 4.19 3.36 -1.19
C CYS A 48 5.43 4.11 -1.67
N VAL A 49 5.37 5.45 -1.71
CA VAL A 49 6.51 6.30 -2.12
C VAL A 49 7.69 6.13 -1.16
N GLY A 50 7.45 6.17 0.15
CA GLY A 50 8.48 6.01 1.16
C GLY A 50 9.17 4.65 1.08
N ARG A 51 8.38 3.57 0.96
CA ARG A 51 8.89 2.20 0.85
C ARG A 51 9.70 2.00 -0.44
N TYR A 52 9.20 2.48 -1.56
CA TYR A 52 9.93 2.44 -2.84
C TYR A 52 11.30 3.13 -2.73
N ASN A 53 11.35 4.33 -2.14
CA ASN A 53 12.59 5.09 -1.96
C ASN A 53 13.60 4.36 -1.07
N VAL A 54 13.15 3.74 0.02
CA VAL A 54 14.01 2.95 0.91
C VAL A 54 14.57 1.73 0.17
N GLU A 55 13.72 0.96 -0.50
CA GLU A 55 14.11 -0.27 -1.22
C GLU A 55 15.08 0.04 -2.37
N THR A 56 14.77 1.05 -3.19
CA THR A 56 15.64 1.46 -4.31
C THR A 56 16.97 2.03 -3.84
N THR A 57 16.99 2.81 -2.75
CA THR A 57 18.24 3.33 -2.18
C THR A 57 19.14 2.21 -1.69
N ALA A 58 18.58 1.18 -1.05
CA ALA A 58 19.33 0.01 -0.60
C ALA A 58 19.89 -0.82 -1.77
N LEU A 59 19.08 -1.03 -2.82
CA LEU A 59 19.51 -1.71 -4.04
C LEU A 59 20.62 -0.92 -4.75
N ARG A 60 20.49 0.40 -4.87
CA ARG A 60 21.52 1.28 -5.43
C ARG A 60 22.84 1.13 -4.66
N GLY A 61 22.80 1.21 -3.33
CA GLY A 61 23.98 1.00 -2.49
C GLY A 61 24.63 -0.37 -2.71
N SER A 62 23.83 -1.41 -2.90
CA SER A 62 24.30 -2.77 -3.19
C SER A 62 25.00 -2.86 -4.55
N ILE A 63 24.43 -2.25 -5.59
CA ILE A 63 25.03 -2.19 -6.93
C ILE A 63 26.37 -1.47 -6.89
N LEU A 64 26.43 -0.30 -6.26
CA LEU A 64 27.68 0.48 -6.13
C LEU A 64 28.78 -0.29 -5.37
N SER A 65 28.39 -1.01 -4.31
CA SER A 65 29.31 -1.86 -3.55
C SER A 65 29.86 -3.01 -4.40
N LEU A 66 29.01 -3.66 -5.20
CA LEU A 66 29.41 -4.74 -6.11
C LEU A 66 30.33 -4.24 -7.22
N LEU A 67 30.01 -3.10 -7.85
CA LEU A 67 30.85 -2.46 -8.86
C LEU A 67 32.24 -2.13 -8.29
N SER A 68 32.28 -1.56 -7.08
CA SER A 68 33.53 -1.27 -6.38
C SER A 68 34.34 -2.54 -6.08
N LYS A 69 33.69 -3.62 -5.64
CA LYS A 69 34.34 -4.92 -5.41
C LYS A 69 34.91 -5.50 -6.71
N TYR A 70 34.16 -5.41 -7.80
CA TYR A 70 34.56 -5.90 -9.11
C TYR A 70 35.77 -5.12 -9.64
N LYS A 71 35.75 -3.78 -9.59
CA LYS A 71 36.86 -2.91 -9.98
C LYS A 71 38.18 -3.27 -9.27
N ARG A 72 38.13 -3.66 -7.99
CA ARG A 72 39.31 -4.11 -7.23
C ARG A 72 39.89 -5.47 -7.66
N LYS A 73 39.14 -6.30 -8.39
CA LYS A 73 39.56 -7.64 -8.85
C LYS A 73 40.13 -7.65 -10.26
N ILE A 74 40.01 -6.54 -10.99
CA ILE A 74 40.56 -6.37 -12.34
C ILE A 74 42.07 -6.13 -12.21
N VAL A 75 42.88 -6.95 -12.89
CA VAL A 75 44.35 -6.97 -12.76
C VAL A 75 45.06 -6.07 -13.79
N ASP A 76 44.34 -5.36 -14.66
CA ASP A 76 44.98 -4.54 -15.69
C ASP A 76 44.20 -3.23 -15.96
N ILE A 77 44.82 -2.11 -15.60
CA ILE A 77 44.21 -0.77 -15.49
C ILE A 77 43.90 -0.13 -16.85
N GLU A 78 44.57 -0.56 -17.93
CA GLU A 78 44.41 0.06 -19.26
C GLU A 78 43.30 -0.58 -20.13
N LYS A 79 42.99 -1.87 -19.94
CA LYS A 79 42.00 -2.59 -20.79
C LYS A 79 40.61 -2.74 -20.18
N ALA A 80 40.43 -2.43 -18.89
CA ALA A 80 39.22 -2.77 -18.16
C ALA A 80 38.70 -1.61 -17.28
N ARG A 81 38.83 -0.38 -17.78
CA ARG A 81 38.07 0.77 -17.25
C ARG A 81 36.59 0.55 -17.54
N ILE A 82 35.87 0.00 -16.57
CA ILE A 82 34.41 0.06 -16.56
C ILE A 82 34.02 1.49 -16.22
N ASP A 83 33.58 2.22 -17.25
CA ASP A 83 32.86 3.46 -17.08
C ASP A 83 31.43 3.14 -16.61
N ASP A 84 31.18 3.38 -15.32
CA ASP A 84 29.88 3.18 -14.67
C ASP A 84 29.11 4.49 -14.47
N THR A 85 29.61 5.62 -14.98
CA THR A 85 28.94 6.94 -14.86
C THR A 85 27.51 6.89 -15.36
N GLY A 86 27.29 6.37 -16.58
CA GLY A 86 25.95 6.23 -17.15
C GLY A 86 25.02 5.26 -16.40
N ILE A 87 25.55 4.32 -15.62
CA ILE A 87 24.74 3.46 -14.74
C ILE A 87 24.34 4.23 -13.48
N ILE A 88 25.29 4.97 -12.88
CA ILE A 88 25.07 5.78 -11.69
C ILE A 88 24.03 6.87 -11.95
N ASP A 89 24.13 7.57 -13.09
CA ASP A 89 23.20 8.62 -13.47
C ASP A 89 21.77 8.07 -13.63
N LYS A 90 21.61 6.95 -14.35
CA LYS A 90 20.31 6.28 -14.48
C LYS A 90 19.75 5.83 -13.13
N LEU A 91 20.58 5.31 -12.24
CA LEU A 91 20.15 4.89 -10.90
C LEU A 91 19.66 6.07 -10.04
N ASN A 92 20.17 7.27 -10.26
CA ASN A 92 19.73 8.47 -9.54
C ASN A 92 18.35 8.97 -10.02
N GLU A 93 17.95 8.63 -11.25
CA GLU A 93 16.65 9.04 -11.82
C GLU A 93 15.49 8.11 -11.45
N VAL A 94 15.77 6.89 -10.97
CA VAL A 94 14.77 5.83 -10.71
C VAL A 94 13.70 6.26 -9.70
N SER A 95 14.05 7.01 -8.65
CA SER A 95 13.11 7.44 -7.61
C SER A 95 11.96 8.28 -8.16
N SER A 96 12.25 9.14 -9.15
CA SER A 96 11.25 10.01 -9.80
C SER A 96 10.28 9.22 -10.68
N TYR A 97 10.73 8.08 -11.21
CA TYR A 97 9.93 7.23 -12.10
C TYR A 97 8.72 6.61 -11.39
N TYR A 98 8.88 6.20 -10.12
CA TYR A 98 7.76 5.60 -9.39
C TYR A 98 6.65 6.60 -9.08
N ILE A 99 7.00 7.80 -8.61
CA ILE A 99 6.03 8.88 -8.35
C ILE A 99 5.23 9.16 -9.62
N TYR A 100 5.92 9.30 -10.76
CA TYR A 100 5.26 9.47 -12.05
C TYR A 100 4.33 8.29 -12.40
N SER A 101 4.77 7.06 -12.15
CA SER A 101 4.01 5.85 -12.48
C SER A 101 2.74 5.70 -11.65
N ILE A 102 2.81 5.93 -10.33
CA ILE A 102 1.64 5.83 -9.45
C ILE A 102 0.64 6.95 -9.70
N GLU A 103 1.10 8.18 -9.95
CA GLU A 103 0.22 9.31 -10.30
C GLU A 103 -0.48 9.08 -11.65
N ARG A 104 0.25 8.53 -12.63
CA ARG A 104 -0.33 8.13 -13.92
C ARG A 104 -1.34 7.00 -13.74
N PHE A 105 -1.06 6.01 -12.90
CA PHE A 105 -1.98 4.92 -12.57
C PHE A 105 -3.26 5.44 -11.92
N ILE A 106 -3.15 6.35 -10.95
CA ILE A 106 -4.29 6.99 -10.29
C ILE A 106 -5.15 7.74 -11.31
N LYS A 107 -4.52 8.60 -12.13
CA LYS A 107 -5.20 9.44 -13.11
C LYS A 107 -5.89 8.61 -14.21
N ASN A 108 -5.19 7.65 -14.79
CA ASN A 108 -5.70 6.88 -15.94
C ASN A 108 -6.89 5.98 -15.56
N ASN A 109 -6.97 5.57 -14.29
CA ASN A 109 -8.01 4.66 -13.81
C ASN A 109 -9.07 5.36 -12.93
N ASN A 110 -9.08 6.70 -12.92
CA ASN A 110 -10.01 7.51 -12.11
C ASN A 110 -10.07 7.09 -10.63
N ILE A 111 -8.91 6.74 -10.06
CA ILE A 111 -8.82 6.28 -8.67
C ILE A 111 -8.95 7.50 -7.76
N SER A 112 -9.82 7.41 -6.75
CA SER A 112 -10.04 8.48 -5.80
C SER A 112 -8.94 8.50 -4.75
N LYS A 113 -8.18 9.59 -4.68
CA LYS A 113 -7.26 9.82 -3.55
C LYS A 113 -8.02 10.44 -2.38
N VAL A 114 -8.00 9.79 -1.23
CA VAL A 114 -8.68 10.27 -0.01
C VAL A 114 -7.64 10.88 0.93
N PRO A 115 -7.85 12.09 1.48
CA PRO A 115 -6.85 12.73 2.31
C PRO A 115 -6.65 12.02 3.66
N TYR A 116 -5.63 12.47 4.38
CA TYR A 116 -5.42 12.09 5.77
C TYR A 116 -6.63 12.43 6.62
N PRO A 117 -6.92 11.66 7.69
CA PRO A 117 -8.03 11.97 8.54
C PRO A 117 -7.69 13.13 9.48
N SER A 118 -8.70 13.89 9.86
CA SER A 118 -8.60 14.99 10.82
C SER A 118 -8.67 14.44 12.25
N VAL A 119 -7.62 13.73 12.68
CA VAL A 119 -7.56 13.12 14.02
C VAL A 119 -6.40 13.72 14.82
N HIS A 120 -6.70 14.21 16.03
CA HIS A 120 -5.69 14.69 16.96
C HIS A 120 -4.84 13.54 17.53
N HIS A 121 -3.56 13.81 17.76
CA HIS A 121 -2.60 12.79 18.18
C HIS A 121 -2.92 12.16 19.55
N ASP A 122 -3.48 12.95 20.47
CA ASP A 122 -3.93 12.49 21.79
C ASP A 122 -5.02 11.39 21.69
N VAL A 123 -5.92 11.51 20.72
CA VAL A 123 -6.95 10.48 20.41
C VAL A 123 -6.28 9.18 19.96
N ILE A 124 -5.25 9.28 19.12
CA ILE A 124 -4.52 8.11 18.63
C ILE A 124 -3.84 7.40 19.80
N VAL A 125 -3.11 8.15 20.62
CA VAL A 125 -2.42 7.63 21.82
C VAL A 125 -3.41 6.96 22.76
N LYS A 126 -4.58 7.56 23.02
CA LYS A 126 -5.63 6.95 23.83
C LYS A 126 -6.11 5.62 23.23
N LYS A 127 -6.31 5.56 21.91
CA LYS A 127 -6.73 4.34 21.20
C LYS A 127 -5.67 3.25 21.21
N MET A 128 -4.40 3.61 21.19
CA MET A 128 -3.29 2.64 21.31
C MET A 128 -3.33 1.92 22.66
N TYR A 129 -3.58 2.64 23.76
CA TYR A 129 -3.72 2.05 25.10
C TYR A 129 -5.01 1.25 25.29
N GLU A 130 -6.04 1.47 24.49
CA GLU A 130 -7.26 0.63 24.50
C GLU A 130 -7.00 -0.78 23.94
N GLY A 131 -5.90 -1.00 23.20
CA GLY A 131 -5.49 -2.33 22.75
C GLY A 131 -6.44 -2.98 21.72
N LYS A 132 -7.25 -2.16 21.04
CA LYS A 132 -8.21 -2.60 20.03
C LYS A 132 -7.64 -2.41 18.64
N LEU A 133 -8.00 -3.31 17.72
CA LEU A 133 -7.54 -3.24 16.33
C LEU A 133 -7.77 -1.85 15.71
N PRO A 134 -6.78 -1.35 14.95
CA PRO A 134 -5.57 -2.06 14.50
C PRO A 134 -4.42 -2.13 15.52
N PHE A 135 -4.57 -1.56 16.72
CA PHE A 135 -3.57 -1.65 17.78
C PHE A 135 -3.67 -2.98 18.52
N LYS A 136 -2.52 -3.61 18.83
CA LYS A 136 -2.45 -4.90 19.56
C LYS A 136 -1.76 -4.68 20.91
N ASN A 137 -2.28 -5.33 21.96
CA ASN A 137 -1.80 -5.23 23.35
C ASN A 137 -0.28 -5.45 23.52
N GLU A 138 0.32 -6.26 22.66
CA GLU A 138 1.74 -6.63 22.77
C GLU A 138 2.68 -5.56 22.18
N ARG A 139 2.18 -4.68 21.29
CA ARG A 139 2.98 -3.64 20.62
C ARG A 139 2.11 -2.41 20.35
N VAL A 140 2.12 -1.50 21.32
CA VAL A 140 1.28 -0.29 21.39
C VAL A 140 1.46 0.60 20.14
N GLU A 141 2.64 0.60 19.51
CA GLU A 141 2.95 1.39 18.30
C GLU A 141 2.61 0.74 16.96
N LEU A 142 2.34 -0.58 16.93
CA LEU A 142 1.93 -1.25 15.70
C LEU A 142 0.45 -0.94 15.41
N GLY A 143 0.17 -0.57 14.16
CA GLY A 143 -1.20 -0.27 13.70
C GLY A 143 -1.51 1.23 13.55
N TYR A 144 -0.56 2.13 13.83
CA TYR A 144 -0.77 3.58 13.65
C TYR A 144 -1.20 3.93 12.22
N LYS A 145 -0.52 3.38 11.20
CA LYS A 145 -0.87 3.60 9.79
C LYS A 145 -2.24 3.03 9.45
N ASP A 146 -2.50 1.80 9.87
CA ASP A 146 -3.80 1.14 9.67
C ASP A 146 -4.94 1.93 10.34
N PHE A 147 -4.66 2.55 11.49
CA PHE A 147 -5.62 3.41 12.18
C PHE A 147 -5.91 4.65 11.34
N LEU A 148 -4.89 5.28 10.76
CA LEU A 148 -5.10 6.41 9.84
C LEU A 148 -5.88 5.97 8.59
N ILE A 149 -5.60 4.80 8.02
CA ILE A 149 -6.37 4.26 6.88
C ILE A 149 -7.85 4.13 7.23
N VAL A 150 -8.16 3.49 8.35
CA VAL A 150 -9.55 3.28 8.79
C VAL A 150 -10.26 4.60 9.07
N ASN A 151 -9.58 5.58 9.69
CA ASN A 151 -10.19 6.88 9.95
C ASN A 151 -10.36 7.71 8.67
N SER A 152 -9.41 7.66 7.73
CA SER A 152 -9.55 8.30 6.41
C SER A 152 -10.80 7.79 5.68
N ILE A 153 -11.04 6.48 5.73
CA ILE A 153 -12.22 5.83 5.16
C ILE A 153 -13.50 6.33 5.84
N LYS A 154 -13.54 6.33 7.18
CA LYS A 154 -14.74 6.72 7.94
C LYS A 154 -15.11 8.19 7.78
N GLU A 155 -14.13 9.06 7.62
CA GLU A 155 -14.32 10.51 7.50
C GLU A 155 -14.76 10.93 6.09
N HIS A 156 -14.25 10.25 5.05
CA HIS A 156 -14.41 10.71 3.67
C HIS A 156 -15.35 9.85 2.81
N LEU A 157 -15.78 8.68 3.28
CA LEU A 157 -16.67 7.79 2.54
C LEU A 157 -18.04 7.66 3.22
N ASP A 158 -19.06 7.44 2.39
CA ASP A 158 -20.44 7.35 2.86
C ASP A 158 -20.66 6.14 3.78
N GLN A 159 -21.20 6.39 4.97
CA GLN A 159 -21.46 5.37 5.99
C GLN A 159 -22.54 4.35 5.58
N GLY A 160 -23.26 4.60 4.47
CA GLY A 160 -24.24 3.67 3.89
C GLY A 160 -23.65 2.70 2.87
N ASP A 161 -22.43 2.97 2.39
CA ASP A 161 -21.78 2.21 1.33
C ASP A 161 -20.89 1.10 1.91
N VAL A 162 -21.02 -0.11 1.34
CA VAL A 162 -20.14 -1.21 1.72
C VAL A 162 -18.76 -0.94 1.12
N THR A 163 -17.78 -0.72 2.01
CA THR A 163 -16.39 -0.47 1.68
C THR A 163 -15.55 -1.69 2.04
N VAL A 164 -14.69 -2.11 1.11
CA VAL A 164 -13.81 -3.26 1.28
C VAL A 164 -12.36 -2.81 1.13
N ILE A 165 -11.49 -3.24 2.04
CA ILE A 165 -10.05 -3.05 1.89
C ILE A 165 -9.44 -4.31 1.26
N LEU A 166 -8.70 -4.11 0.18
CA LEU A 166 -7.88 -5.12 -0.46
C LEU A 166 -6.50 -5.15 0.19
N SER A 167 -6.32 -6.03 1.19
CA SER A 167 -5.06 -6.20 1.91
C SER A 167 -4.64 -7.67 1.98
N GLU A 168 -3.33 -7.92 2.07
CA GLU A 168 -2.78 -9.24 2.38
C GLU A 168 -2.82 -9.55 3.89
N ASN A 169 -2.91 -8.50 4.73
CA ASN A 169 -2.86 -8.58 6.18
C ASN A 169 -4.22 -8.31 6.82
N ALA A 170 -5.26 -8.97 6.31
CA ALA A 170 -6.64 -8.75 6.75
C ALA A 170 -6.89 -8.91 8.27
N LYS A 171 -6.04 -9.69 8.96
CA LYS A 171 -6.08 -9.85 10.43
C LYS A 171 -5.77 -8.57 11.19
N ASP A 172 -5.14 -7.59 10.56
CA ASP A 172 -4.82 -6.31 11.20
C ASP A 172 -6.02 -5.36 11.21
N PHE A 173 -7.07 -5.68 10.44
CA PHE A 173 -8.30 -4.89 10.33
C PHE A 173 -9.55 -5.58 10.88
N CYS A 174 -9.54 -6.91 11.06
CA CYS A 174 -10.68 -7.66 11.59
C CYS A 174 -10.33 -8.43 12.87
N ASP A 175 -11.13 -8.19 13.92
CA ASP A 175 -11.35 -9.16 14.98
C ASP A 175 -12.67 -9.85 14.63
N GLY A 176 -12.81 -11.16 14.82
CA GLY A 176 -13.96 -11.98 14.37
C GLY A 176 -15.36 -11.60 14.91
N ASN A 177 -15.53 -10.39 15.45
CA ASN A 177 -16.78 -9.75 15.83
C ASN A 177 -17.48 -9.06 14.64
N VAL A 178 -18.80 -8.98 14.73
CA VAL A 178 -19.76 -8.62 13.65
C VAL A 178 -19.51 -7.24 13.00
N SER A 179 -18.79 -6.32 13.65
CA SER A 179 -18.51 -4.97 13.14
C SER A 179 -17.44 -4.90 12.04
N ASN A 180 -16.49 -5.83 11.99
CA ASN A 180 -15.49 -5.95 10.92
C ASN A 180 -15.35 -7.43 10.54
N SER A 181 -16.14 -7.91 9.58
CA SER A 181 -16.08 -9.30 9.15
C SER A 181 -15.01 -9.50 8.07
N CYS A 182 -14.13 -10.48 8.27
CA CYS A 182 -13.17 -10.87 7.24
C CYS A 182 -13.72 -12.05 6.44
N GLU A 183 -14.01 -11.84 5.16
CA GLU A 183 -14.37 -12.92 4.24
C GLU A 183 -13.10 -13.42 3.55
N LYS A 184 -12.66 -14.63 3.94
CA LYS A 184 -11.57 -15.31 3.25
C LYS A 184 -12.10 -15.92 1.95
N GLY A 185 -11.62 -15.43 0.81
CA GLY A 185 -11.79 -16.16 -0.45
C GLY A 185 -11.17 -17.56 -0.35
N LYS A 186 -11.97 -18.61 -0.60
CA LYS A 186 -11.46 -19.99 -0.63
C LYS A 186 -10.56 -20.18 -1.86
N LYS A 187 -9.35 -20.71 -1.63
CA LYS A 187 -8.32 -20.99 -2.63
C LYS A 187 -8.72 -22.14 -3.57
N ASN A 188 -8.45 -21.97 -4.85
CA ASN A 188 -7.89 -23.02 -5.69
C ASN A 188 -6.44 -22.63 -6.05
N ASN A 189 -5.50 -23.45 -5.57
CA ASN A 189 -4.06 -23.46 -5.88
C ASN A 189 -3.13 -22.37 -5.32
N LYS A 190 -1.93 -22.84 -4.95
CA LYS A 190 -0.88 -22.16 -4.21
C LYS A 190 -0.20 -21.06 -5.06
N LYS A 191 -0.59 -19.80 -4.88
CA LYS A 191 0.26 -18.58 -4.84
C LYS A 191 -0.67 -17.35 -4.86
N ASN A 192 -0.40 -16.37 -4.01
CA ASN A 192 -1.13 -15.10 -3.78
C ASN A 192 -2.49 -15.28 -3.06
N GLN A 193 -2.59 -14.76 -1.83
CA GLN A 193 -3.77 -14.92 -0.99
C GLN A 193 -4.19 -13.55 -0.46
N TYR A 194 -4.87 -12.76 -1.28
CA TYR A 194 -5.55 -11.55 -0.82
C TYR A 194 -6.76 -11.94 0.01
N GLN A 195 -7.00 -11.21 1.10
CA GLN A 195 -8.17 -11.39 1.94
C GLN A 195 -8.98 -10.10 1.86
N LEU A 196 -10.28 -10.22 1.56
CA LEU A 196 -11.18 -9.07 1.53
C LEU A 196 -11.53 -8.75 2.97
N VAL A 197 -11.07 -7.58 3.44
CA VAL A 197 -11.48 -7.03 4.73
C VAL A 197 -12.76 -6.25 4.47
N ARG A 198 -13.88 -6.73 4.98
CA ARG A 198 -15.10 -5.94 4.99
C ARG A 198 -15.08 -5.08 6.24
N ILE A 199 -14.99 -3.77 6.04
CA ILE A 199 -15.24 -2.82 7.13
C ILE A 199 -16.69 -2.41 6.99
N LEU A 200 -17.54 -2.90 7.90
CA LEU A 200 -18.87 -2.33 8.06
C LEU A 200 -18.67 -1.05 8.86
N ILE A 201 -18.82 0.10 8.21
CA ILE A 201 -18.87 1.37 8.92
C ILE A 201 -20.22 1.37 9.65
N PRO A 202 -20.26 1.27 11.00
CA PRO A 202 -21.53 1.27 11.69
C PRO A 202 -22.20 2.64 11.50
N LYS A 203 -23.51 2.65 11.24
CA LYS A 203 -24.34 3.85 11.43
C LYS A 203 -24.24 4.22 12.91
N ILE A 204 -23.50 5.26 13.25
CA ILE A 204 -23.59 5.84 14.58
C ILE A 204 -24.89 6.64 14.58
N SER A 205 -25.92 6.07 15.24
CA SER A 205 -27.08 6.85 15.68
C SER A 205 -26.56 7.85 16.70
N ILE A 206 -26.41 9.10 16.27
CA ILE A 206 -26.22 10.23 17.19
C ILE A 206 -27.58 10.44 17.86
N TRP A 207 -27.68 10.02 19.13
CA TRP A 207 -28.58 10.59 20.13
C TRP A 207 -27.71 11.08 21.27
#